data_AF-T0C919-F1
#
_entry.id   AF-T0C919-F1
#
_cell.length_a   1.000
_cell.length_b   1.000
_cell.length_c   1.000
_cell.angle_alpha   90.00
_cell.angle_beta   90.00
_cell.angle_gamma   90.00
#
_symmetry.space_group_name_H-M   'P 1'
#
loop_
_entity.id
_entity.type
_entity.pdbx_description
1 polymer ?
#
loop_
_entity_poly.entity_id
_entity_poly.type
_entity_poly.pdbx_seq_one_letter_code
_entity_poly.pdbx_strand_id
1 'polypeptide(L)'
;MLRALSLLSLLAIISCGPISIDRQFLDVMGEEDEGFSLFSPGEAFDTVGGDPSYVKYSRDEMMRRTPSSEKDYPAWSQERRLKMELQGKLDSMRPEDREAFKRKERMFDNDSQKLYYLTLTRAEQQQYGKTLVQYEKQRKFDARKPASIFHYSPRAQAHREIALGMDKKNVIDRWGNPHRVDTAGNPQLENERWTFFENGDRKYVYFSQGKVEGWSLE
;
A
#
# COMPACT_ATOMS: atom_id res chain seq x y z
N MET A 1 -26.28 36.78 23.33
CA MET A 1 -25.79 35.43 22.95
C MET A 1 -24.36 35.11 23.39
N LEU A 2 -23.59 36.05 23.94
CA LEU A 2 -22.22 35.80 24.42
C LEU A 2 -22.08 35.12 25.80
N ARG A 3 -23.16 34.91 26.55
CA ARG A 3 -23.10 34.29 27.89
C ARG A 3 -23.27 32.77 27.90
N ALA A 4 -23.68 32.17 26.78
CA ALA A 4 -23.83 30.72 26.66
C ALA A 4 -22.52 30.00 26.27
N LEU A 5 -21.56 30.73 25.71
CA LEU A 5 -20.28 30.14 25.27
C LEU A 5 -19.24 30.02 26.40
N SER A 6 -19.39 30.78 27.48
CA SER A 6 -18.44 30.77 28.61
C SER A 6 -18.65 29.58 29.56
N LEU A 7 -19.84 28.97 29.58
CA LEU A 7 -20.16 27.83 30.45
C LEU A 7 -19.75 26.47 29.86
N LEU A 8 -19.50 26.40 28.54
CA LEU A 8 -19.08 25.16 27.88
C LEU A 8 -17.56 24.89 27.97
N SER A 9 -16.75 25.92 28.27
CA SER A 9 -15.28 25.76 28.38
C SER A 9 -14.79 25.30 29.76
N LEU A 10 -15.64 25.37 30.80
CA LEU A 10 -15.29 24.96 32.16
C LEU A 10 -15.48 23.45 32.42
N LEU A 11 -16.08 22.69 31.50
CA LEU A 11 -16.27 21.24 31.66
C LEU A 11 -15.10 20.38 31.13
N ALA A 12 -14.08 20.97 30.52
CA ALA A 12 -12.98 20.21 29.90
C ALA A 12 -11.79 19.93 30.83
N ILE A 13 -11.81 20.37 32.10
CA ILE A 13 -10.63 20.34 32.99
C ILE A 13 -10.73 19.27 34.10
N ILE A 14 -11.81 18.47 34.16
CA ILE A 14 -11.97 17.43 35.20
C ILE A 14 -11.47 16.04 34.73
N SER A 15 -10.89 15.94 33.53
CA SER A 15 -10.26 14.70 33.03
C SER A 15 -8.77 14.63 33.38
N CYS A 16 -8.44 14.71 34.67
CA CYS A 16 -7.11 14.40 35.20
C CYS A 16 -7.20 13.22 36.18
N GLY A 17 -7.28 12.00 35.65
CA GLY A 17 -6.80 10.84 36.39
C GLY A 17 -5.30 10.67 36.09
N PRO A 18 -4.41 10.62 37.09
CA PRO A 18 -3.01 10.32 36.84
C PRO A 18 -2.88 8.80 36.58
N ILE A 19 -3.05 8.37 35.33
CA ILE A 19 -2.48 7.10 34.86
C ILE A 19 -1.02 7.39 34.48
N SER A 20 -0.26 7.76 35.50
CA SER A 20 1.19 7.80 35.49
C SER A 20 1.65 7.36 36.88
N ILE A 21 1.08 6.24 37.34
CA ILE A 21 1.88 5.37 38.18
C ILE A 21 2.71 4.61 37.15
N ASP A 22 3.99 4.93 37.06
CA ASP A 22 5.02 3.97 36.64
C ASP A 22 4.93 2.79 37.61
N ARG A 23 3.86 2.00 37.49
CA ARG A 23 3.89 0.62 37.91
C ARG A 23 4.69 -0.05 36.83
N GLN A 24 6.00 0.10 36.98
CA GLN A 24 6.99 -0.90 36.67
C GLN A 24 6.66 -2.18 37.47
N PHE A 25 5.45 -2.72 37.27
CA PHE A 25 5.03 -4.00 37.81
C PHE A 25 5.91 -5.10 37.23
N LEU A 26 6.43 -4.90 36.02
CA LEU A 26 7.44 -5.75 35.40
C LEU A 26 8.85 -5.59 35.98
N ASP A 27 9.18 -4.46 36.60
CA ASP A 27 10.51 -4.23 37.20
C ASP A 27 10.52 -4.78 38.65
N VAL A 28 9.42 -4.58 39.40
CA VAL A 28 9.23 -5.15 40.75
C VAL A 28 8.94 -6.67 40.74
N MET A 29 8.44 -7.21 39.62
CA MET A 29 8.26 -8.67 39.44
C MET A 29 9.38 -9.32 38.62
N GLY A 30 10.30 -8.53 38.08
CA GLY A 30 11.36 -8.97 37.16
C GLY A 30 12.76 -9.01 37.79
N GLU A 31 12.98 -8.34 38.91
CA GLU A 31 14.19 -8.54 39.71
C GLU A 31 14.07 -9.86 40.48
N GLU A 32 14.70 -10.87 39.90
CA GLU A 32 14.99 -12.19 40.43
C GLU A 32 15.76 -12.10 41.75
N ASP A 33 15.07 -11.83 42.87
CA ASP A 33 15.57 -12.29 44.16
C ASP A 33 15.49 -13.83 44.14
N GLU A 34 16.64 -14.48 44.00
CA GLU A 34 16.86 -15.92 44.15
C GLU A 34 16.24 -16.51 45.45
N GLY A 35 15.83 -15.66 46.39
CA GLY A 35 15.12 -16.01 47.62
C GLY A 35 13.65 -16.43 47.46
N PHE A 36 12.98 -16.16 46.34
CA PHE A 36 11.58 -16.58 46.14
C PHE A 36 11.41 -17.95 45.46
N SER A 37 12.47 -18.75 45.35
CA SER A 37 12.34 -20.17 44.95
C SER A 37 11.74 -21.04 46.06
N LEU A 38 11.73 -20.58 47.32
CA LEU A 38 11.30 -21.34 48.50
C LEU A 38 9.81 -21.75 48.47
N PHE A 39 9.00 -21.14 47.61
CA PHE A 39 7.56 -21.39 47.50
C PHE A 39 7.13 -21.74 46.07
N SER A 40 7.95 -22.49 45.34
CA SER A 40 7.62 -22.97 43.99
C SER A 40 6.66 -24.17 44.05
N PRO A 41 5.53 -24.17 43.32
CA PRO A 41 4.64 -25.32 43.21
C PRO A 41 5.40 -26.54 42.65
N GLY A 42 5.29 -27.69 43.32
CA GLY A 42 6.00 -28.94 42.95
C GLY A 42 7.35 -29.15 43.65
N GLU A 43 7.93 -28.13 44.28
CA GLU A 43 9.12 -28.29 45.16
C GLU A 43 8.76 -28.13 46.64
N ALA A 44 8.03 -27.06 46.98
CA ALA A 44 7.66 -26.76 48.37
C ALA A 44 6.24 -27.24 48.75
N PHE A 45 5.37 -27.44 47.76
CA PHE A 45 3.98 -27.86 47.94
C PHE A 45 3.56 -28.82 46.82
N ASP A 46 2.65 -29.75 47.12
CA ASP A 46 2.03 -30.61 46.11
C ASP A 46 1.18 -29.77 45.14
N THR A 47 1.34 -30.02 43.84
CA THR A 47 0.58 -29.31 42.79
C THR A 47 -0.91 -29.69 42.81
N VAL A 48 -1.79 -28.69 42.81
CA VAL A 48 -3.25 -28.88 42.70
C VAL A 48 -3.77 -28.47 41.32
N GLY A 49 -4.91 -29.04 40.91
CA GLY A 49 -5.52 -28.75 39.62
C GLY A 49 -5.95 -27.28 39.51
N GLY A 50 -5.25 -26.50 38.68
CA GLY A 50 -5.47 -25.07 38.51
C GLY A 50 -4.20 -24.23 38.70
N ASP A 51 -3.15 -24.81 39.28
CA ASP A 51 -1.85 -24.14 39.35
C ASP A 51 -1.27 -23.98 37.94
N PRO A 52 -0.74 -22.79 37.61
CA PRO A 52 -0.06 -22.63 36.35
C PRO A 52 1.19 -23.52 36.40
N SER A 53 1.19 -24.59 35.61
CA SER A 53 2.35 -25.46 35.44
C SER A 53 3.43 -24.71 34.65
N TYR A 54 4.01 -23.67 35.24
CA TYR A 54 5.23 -23.06 34.76
C TYR A 54 6.36 -24.04 35.07
N VAL A 55 6.45 -25.11 34.26
CA VAL A 55 7.69 -25.86 34.12
C VAL A 55 8.72 -24.84 33.61
N LYS A 56 9.58 -24.34 34.50
CA LYS A 56 10.70 -23.49 34.13
C LYS A 56 11.65 -24.33 33.29
N TYR A 57 11.47 -24.29 31.97
CA TYR A 57 12.40 -24.92 31.04
C TYR A 57 13.76 -24.24 31.19
N SER A 58 14.82 -25.05 31.28
CA SER A 58 16.17 -24.50 31.25
C SER A 58 16.38 -23.71 29.95
N ARG A 59 17.26 -22.70 29.98
CA ARG A 59 17.60 -21.91 28.77
C ARG A 59 17.98 -22.81 27.60
N ASP A 60 18.69 -23.90 27.85
CA ASP A 60 19.08 -24.89 26.85
C ASP A 60 17.88 -25.69 26.31
N GLU A 61 16.92 -26.04 27.17
CA GLU A 61 15.69 -26.71 26.75
C GLU A 61 14.77 -25.78 25.95
N MET A 62 14.69 -24.50 26.34
CA MET A 62 13.98 -23.47 25.56
C MET A 62 14.64 -23.26 24.20
N MET A 63 15.96 -23.18 24.12
CA MET A 63 16.70 -23.03 22.86
C MET A 63 16.65 -24.30 21.99
N ARG A 64 16.53 -25.49 22.60
CA ARG A 64 16.32 -26.75 21.87
C ARG A 64 14.90 -26.87 21.30
N ARG A 65 13.91 -26.28 21.98
CA ARG A 65 12.50 -26.28 21.57
C ARG A 65 12.13 -25.14 20.63
N THR A 66 12.80 -24.01 20.77
CA THR A 66 12.56 -22.80 19.98
C THR A 66 13.70 -22.68 18.98
N PRO A 67 13.45 -22.93 17.68
CA PRO A 67 14.54 -22.95 16.70
C PRO A 67 15.27 -21.60 16.68
N SER A 68 16.61 -21.68 16.74
CA SER A 68 17.52 -20.52 16.83
C SER A 68 17.56 -19.65 15.59
N SER A 69 17.23 -20.21 14.41
CA SER A 69 17.23 -19.48 13.14
C SER A 69 16.38 -20.17 12.09
N GLU A 70 15.77 -19.39 11.18
CA GLU A 70 15.03 -19.90 10.01
C GLU A 70 15.88 -20.81 9.11
N LYS A 71 17.21 -20.66 9.14
CA LYS A 71 18.16 -21.49 8.40
C LYS A 71 18.21 -22.94 8.87
N ASP A 72 17.93 -23.20 10.15
CA ASP A 72 18.06 -24.53 10.74
C ASP A 72 16.86 -25.43 10.39
N TYR A 73 15.73 -24.82 9.99
CA TYR A 73 14.51 -25.52 9.61
C TYR A 73 13.91 -24.92 8.32
N PRO A 74 14.46 -25.23 7.13
CA PRO A 74 13.86 -24.81 5.86
C PRO A 74 12.45 -25.40 5.65
N ALA A 75 12.08 -26.44 6.41
CA ALA A 75 10.72 -26.99 6.48
C ALA A 75 9.71 -26.02 7.13
N TRP A 76 10.19 -25.07 7.94
CA TRP A 76 9.38 -24.11 8.69
C TRP A 76 9.32 -22.73 8.04
N SER A 77 10.00 -22.53 6.91
CA SER A 77 9.87 -21.27 6.16
C SER A 77 8.41 -21.03 5.81
N GLN A 78 8.00 -19.76 5.89
CA GLN A 78 6.61 -19.37 5.63
C GLN A 78 6.14 -19.86 4.25
N GLU A 79 7.01 -19.77 3.24
CA GLU A 79 6.70 -20.22 1.88
C GLU A 79 6.40 -21.73 1.81
N ARG A 80 7.19 -22.56 2.51
CA ARG A 80 6.96 -24.00 2.50
C ARG A 80 5.68 -24.39 3.22
N ARG A 81 5.34 -23.69 4.31
CA ARG A 81 4.05 -23.86 5.00
C ARG A 81 2.88 -23.52 4.09
N LEU A 82 2.95 -22.38 3.39
CA LEU A 82 1.91 -21.97 2.43
C LEU A 82 1.75 -22.99 1.31
N LYS A 83 2.85 -23.53 0.77
CA LYS A 83 2.81 -24.58 -0.26
C LYS A 83 2.17 -25.87 0.24
N MET A 84 2.51 -26.31 1.46
CA MET A 84 1.91 -27.50 2.06
C MET A 84 0.41 -27.31 2.34
N GLU A 85 0.01 -26.15 2.86
CA GLU A 85 -1.40 -25.84 3.09
C GLU A 85 -2.19 -25.77 1.77
N LEU A 86 -1.62 -25.11 0.75
CA LEU A 86 -2.22 -25.02 -0.57
C LEU A 86 -2.42 -26.42 -1.17
N GLN A 87 -1.40 -27.27 -1.11
CA GLN A 87 -1.47 -28.65 -1.59
C GLN A 87 -2.56 -29.44 -0.84
N GLY A 88 -2.62 -29.34 0.49
CA GLY A 88 -3.65 -30.00 1.28
C GLY A 88 -5.08 -29.54 0.93
N LYS A 89 -5.28 -28.24 0.65
CA LYS A 89 -6.58 -27.74 0.17
C LYS A 89 -6.91 -28.23 -1.23
N LEU A 90 -5.94 -28.29 -2.13
CA LEU A 90 -6.15 -28.82 -3.48
C LEU A 90 -6.51 -30.30 -3.45
N ASP A 91 -5.84 -31.09 -2.60
CA ASP A 91 -6.07 -32.53 -2.48
C ASP A 91 -7.43 -32.87 -1.86
N SER A 92 -7.91 -32.07 -0.91
CA SER A 92 -9.26 -32.23 -0.31
C SER A 92 -10.40 -31.72 -1.21
N MET A 93 -10.09 -30.93 -2.25
CA MET A 93 -11.07 -30.38 -3.18
C MET A 93 -11.51 -31.39 -4.24
N ARG A 94 -12.79 -31.30 -4.65
CA ARG A 94 -13.37 -32.09 -5.75
C ARG A 94 -12.58 -31.89 -7.06
N PRO A 95 -12.47 -32.91 -7.92
CA PRO A 95 -11.72 -32.80 -9.18
C PRO A 95 -12.17 -31.65 -10.09
N GLU A 96 -13.48 -31.44 -10.22
CA GLU A 96 -14.07 -30.37 -11.06
C GLU A 96 -13.65 -28.96 -10.60
N ASP A 97 -13.65 -28.74 -9.28
CA ASP A 97 -13.26 -27.47 -8.69
C ASP A 97 -11.75 -27.21 -8.83
N ARG A 98 -10.96 -28.28 -8.73
CA ARG A 98 -9.51 -28.23 -8.96
C ARG A 98 -9.18 -27.82 -10.39
N GLU A 99 -9.90 -28.33 -11.37
CA GLU A 99 -9.75 -27.90 -12.77
C GLU A 99 -10.18 -26.44 -12.97
N ALA A 100 -11.30 -26.04 -12.37
CA ALA A 100 -11.74 -24.64 -12.41
C ALA A 100 -10.72 -23.69 -11.80
N PHE A 101 -10.07 -24.09 -10.71
CA PHE A 101 -8.97 -23.37 -10.07
C PHE A 101 -7.72 -23.31 -10.97
N LYS A 102 -7.29 -24.44 -11.56
CA LYS A 102 -6.14 -24.49 -12.49
C LYS A 102 -6.25 -23.50 -13.65
N ARG A 103 -7.46 -23.29 -14.19
CA ARG A 103 -7.70 -22.28 -15.25
C ARG A 103 -7.40 -20.85 -14.79
N LYS A 104 -7.59 -20.55 -13.51
CA LYS A 104 -7.35 -19.24 -12.90
C LYS A 104 -5.95 -19.12 -12.27
N GLU A 105 -5.20 -20.21 -12.16
CA GLU A 105 -3.93 -20.24 -11.43
C GLU A 105 -2.94 -19.18 -11.93
N ARG A 106 -2.93 -18.92 -13.25
CA ARG A 106 -2.08 -17.91 -13.88
C ARG A 106 -2.38 -16.47 -13.49
N MET A 107 -3.54 -16.21 -12.86
CA MET A 107 -3.95 -14.87 -12.44
C MET A 107 -3.44 -14.49 -11.05
N PHE A 108 -2.92 -15.46 -10.28
CA PHE A 108 -2.40 -15.21 -8.94
C PHE A 108 -0.89 -15.04 -8.97
N ASP A 109 -0.37 -14.06 -8.22
CA ASP A 109 1.06 -13.79 -8.17
C ASP A 109 1.80 -14.66 -7.15
N ASN A 110 1.12 -15.07 -6.08
CA ASN A 110 1.71 -15.81 -4.97
C ASN A 110 0.77 -16.87 -4.37
N ASP A 111 1.34 -17.80 -3.61
CA ASP A 111 0.59 -18.91 -3.02
C ASP A 111 -0.37 -18.46 -1.90
N SER A 112 -0.10 -17.32 -1.25
CA SER A 112 -1.03 -16.75 -0.26
C SER A 112 -2.31 -16.22 -0.89
N GLN A 113 -2.27 -15.58 -2.06
CA GLN A 113 -3.47 -15.18 -2.82
C GLN A 113 -4.27 -16.40 -3.28
N LYS A 114 -3.58 -17.44 -3.78
CA LYS A 114 -4.22 -18.71 -4.13
C LYS A 114 -4.98 -19.28 -2.94
N LEU A 115 -4.32 -19.34 -1.78
CA LEU A 115 -4.88 -19.87 -0.55
C LEU A 115 -6.08 -19.04 -0.07
N TYR A 116 -5.97 -17.70 -0.09
CA TYR A 116 -7.06 -16.79 0.25
C TYR A 116 -8.28 -17.01 -0.65
N TYR A 117 -8.07 -17.08 -1.96
CA TYR A 117 -9.16 -17.35 -2.92
C TYR A 117 -9.88 -18.67 -2.63
N LEU A 118 -9.14 -19.72 -2.25
CA LEU A 118 -9.72 -21.02 -1.89
C LEU A 118 -10.53 -20.98 -0.59
N THR A 119 -10.28 -20.02 0.30
CA THR A 119 -11.07 -19.85 1.54
C THR A 119 -12.37 -19.07 1.34
N LEU A 120 -12.51 -18.35 0.23
CA LEU A 120 -13.69 -17.53 -0.05
C LEU A 120 -14.91 -18.39 -0.45
N THR A 121 -16.10 -17.88 -0.13
CA THR A 121 -17.37 -18.46 -0.62
C THR A 121 -17.49 -18.31 -2.14
N ARG A 122 -18.38 -19.07 -2.79
CA ARG A 122 -18.55 -19.01 -4.26
C ARG A 122 -18.91 -17.61 -4.79
N ALA A 123 -19.71 -16.85 -4.04
CA ALA A 123 -20.08 -15.48 -4.41
C ALA A 123 -18.86 -14.54 -4.34
N GLU A 124 -18.09 -14.63 -3.25
CA GLU A 124 -16.86 -13.85 -3.07
C GLU A 124 -15.78 -14.22 -4.09
N GLN A 125 -15.66 -15.51 -4.42
CA GLN A 125 -14.76 -15.98 -5.48
C GLN A 125 -15.08 -15.36 -6.85
N GLN A 126 -16.37 -15.19 -7.17
CA GLN A 126 -16.75 -14.52 -8.41
C GLN A 126 -16.37 -13.04 -8.38
N GLN A 127 -16.61 -12.36 -7.26
CA GLN A 127 -16.25 -10.96 -7.09
C GLN A 127 -14.73 -10.75 -7.14
N TYR A 128 -13.96 -11.57 -6.43
CA TYR A 128 -12.50 -11.56 -6.45
C TYR A 128 -11.95 -11.91 -7.83
N GLY A 129 -12.60 -12.82 -8.57
CA GLY A 129 -12.24 -13.11 -9.96
C GLY A 129 -12.35 -11.87 -10.87
N LYS A 130 -13.36 -11.02 -10.67
CA LYS A 130 -13.50 -9.78 -11.45
C LYS A 130 -12.38 -8.79 -11.14
N THR A 131 -11.99 -8.66 -9.86
CA THR A 131 -10.90 -7.77 -9.46
C THR A 131 -9.54 -8.25 -10.00
N LEU A 132 -9.28 -9.56 -10.00
CA LEU A 132 -8.07 -10.14 -10.61
C LEU A 132 -7.98 -9.84 -12.11
N VAL A 133 -9.08 -10.01 -12.85
CA VAL A 133 -9.08 -9.72 -14.30
C VAL A 133 -8.82 -8.22 -14.57
N GLN A 134 -9.37 -7.34 -13.73
CA GLN A 134 -9.10 -5.91 -13.84
C GLN A 134 -7.63 -5.58 -13.56
N TYR A 135 -7.07 -6.17 -12.51
CA TYR A 135 -5.65 -6.02 -12.16
C TYR A 135 -4.72 -6.50 -13.26
N GLU A 136 -5.01 -7.65 -13.89
CA GLU A 136 -4.23 -8.17 -15.02
C GLU A 136 -4.25 -7.21 -16.22
N LYS A 137 -5.41 -6.60 -16.51
CA LYS A 137 -5.55 -5.59 -17.58
C LYS A 137 -4.72 -4.35 -17.28
N GLN A 138 -4.72 -3.88 -16.03
CA GLN A 138 -3.91 -2.73 -15.60
C GLN A 138 -2.42 -3.02 -15.75
N ARG A 139 -1.95 -4.17 -15.25
CA ARG A 139 -0.54 -4.59 -15.45
C ARG A 139 -0.13 -4.63 -16.92
N LYS A 140 -1.00 -5.12 -17.80
CA LYS A 140 -0.74 -5.11 -19.25
C LYS A 140 -0.71 -3.70 -19.84
N PHE A 141 -1.47 -2.76 -19.28
CA PHE A 141 -1.42 -1.35 -19.69
C PHE A 141 -0.12 -0.71 -19.23
N ASP A 142 0.28 -0.91 -17.98
CA ASP A 142 1.50 -0.33 -17.40
C ASP A 142 2.78 -0.94 -18.02
N ALA A 143 2.73 -2.21 -18.45
CA ALA A 143 3.81 -2.87 -19.15
C ALA A 143 3.99 -2.40 -20.61
N ARG A 144 3.02 -1.67 -21.18
CA ARG A 144 3.20 -1.05 -22.50
C ARG A 144 4.13 0.14 -22.34
N LYS A 145 5.38 -0.04 -22.77
CA LYS A 145 6.31 1.09 -22.97
C LYS A 145 5.59 2.12 -23.86
N PRO A 146 5.60 3.42 -23.51
CA PRO A 146 4.99 4.43 -24.34
C PRO A 146 5.57 4.32 -25.76
N ALA A 147 4.69 4.25 -26.76
CA ALA A 147 5.06 4.01 -28.16
C ALA A 147 6.06 5.03 -28.71
N SER A 148 6.22 6.16 -28.03
CA SER A 148 7.30 7.12 -28.23
C SER A 148 7.77 7.65 -26.89
N ILE A 149 8.99 7.31 -26.49
CA ILE A 149 9.74 8.11 -25.53
C ILE A 149 10.13 9.37 -26.31
N PHE A 150 9.42 10.49 -26.13
CA PHE A 150 9.77 11.76 -26.76
C PHE A 150 11.20 12.13 -26.34
N HIS A 151 12.18 11.91 -27.23
CA HIS A 151 13.57 12.26 -26.97
C HIS A 151 13.71 13.79 -27.10
N TYR A 152 13.81 14.48 -25.96
CA TYR A 152 14.20 15.89 -25.93
C TYR A 152 15.65 16.01 -26.41
N SER A 153 15.85 16.30 -27.69
CA SER A 153 17.18 16.64 -28.19
C SER A 153 17.48 18.13 -27.86
N PRO A 154 18.65 18.46 -27.28
CA PRO A 154 19.02 19.85 -26.98
C PRO A 154 19.09 20.75 -28.22
N ARG A 155 19.31 20.19 -29.42
CA ARG A 155 19.27 20.94 -30.69
C ARG A 155 17.87 21.45 -31.06
N ALA A 156 16.81 20.89 -30.49
CA ALA A 156 15.44 21.35 -30.74
C ALA A 156 15.11 22.67 -30.01
N GLN A 157 15.91 23.11 -29.03
CA GLN A 157 15.61 24.33 -28.28
C GLN A 157 15.68 25.61 -29.13
N ALA A 158 16.60 25.68 -30.11
CA ALA A 158 16.69 26.82 -31.03
C ALA A 158 15.46 26.95 -31.95
N HIS A 159 14.69 25.88 -32.16
CA HIS A 159 13.48 25.89 -32.96
C HIS A 159 12.19 25.99 -32.12
N ARG A 160 12.30 26.11 -30.79
CA ARG A 160 11.16 26.20 -29.85
C ARG A 160 10.79 27.62 -29.46
N GLU A 161 11.34 28.63 -30.14
CA GLU A 161 10.86 29.99 -29.93
C GLU A 161 9.43 30.12 -30.44
N ILE A 162 8.55 30.67 -29.58
CA ILE A 162 7.19 31.05 -29.94
C ILE A 162 7.25 32.51 -30.35
N ALA A 163 6.64 32.85 -31.47
CA ALA A 163 6.54 34.21 -31.96
C ALA A 163 5.07 34.65 -31.97
N LEU A 164 4.86 35.96 -31.81
CA LEU A 164 3.53 36.57 -31.96
C LEU A 164 2.99 36.30 -33.37
N GLY A 165 1.70 36.02 -33.48
CA GLY A 165 1.02 35.73 -34.74
C GLY A 165 1.25 34.31 -35.29
N MET A 166 1.99 33.45 -34.58
CA MET A 166 2.20 32.06 -34.97
C MET A 166 0.89 31.27 -34.94
N ASP A 167 0.64 30.48 -35.98
CA ASP A 167 -0.55 29.60 -36.04
C ASP A 167 -0.44 28.44 -35.04
N LYS A 168 -1.58 27.96 -34.53
CA LYS A 168 -1.68 26.78 -33.66
C LYS A 168 -0.85 25.58 -34.14
N LYS A 169 -0.91 25.27 -35.44
CA LYS A 169 -0.16 24.16 -36.03
C LYS A 169 1.36 24.32 -35.87
N ASN A 170 1.87 25.53 -36.09
CA ASN A 170 3.30 25.80 -35.93
C ASN A 170 3.75 25.69 -34.47
N VAL A 171 2.87 26.04 -33.53
CA VAL A 171 3.15 25.82 -32.09
C VAL A 171 3.19 24.32 -31.79
N ILE A 172 2.24 23.52 -32.30
CA ILE A 172 2.26 22.05 -32.14
C ILE A 172 3.50 21.43 -32.78
N ASP A 173 3.88 21.86 -33.98
CA ASP A 173 5.04 21.31 -34.69
C ASP A 173 6.35 21.58 -33.91
N ARG A 174 6.43 22.70 -33.17
CA ARG A 174 7.62 23.09 -32.38
C ARG A 174 7.61 22.53 -30.95
N TRP A 175 6.48 22.60 -30.26
CA TRP A 175 6.33 22.28 -28.84
C TRP A 175 5.67 20.93 -28.56
N GLY A 176 5.08 20.30 -29.58
CA GLY A 176 4.24 19.12 -29.42
C GLY A 176 2.82 19.48 -28.99
N ASN A 177 2.04 18.46 -28.63
CA ASN A 177 0.66 18.65 -28.19
C ASN A 177 0.62 19.30 -26.80
N PRO A 178 -0.29 20.26 -26.56
CA PRO A 178 -0.48 20.85 -25.24
C PRO A 178 -1.02 19.83 -24.24
N HIS A 179 -0.67 19.99 -22.97
CA HIS A 179 -1.16 19.12 -21.90
C HIS A 179 -2.59 19.46 -21.51
N ARG A 180 -2.94 20.75 -21.63
CA ARG A 180 -4.28 21.27 -21.33
C ARG A 180 -4.60 22.40 -22.30
N VAL A 181 -5.85 22.42 -22.76
CA VAL A 181 -6.40 23.47 -23.61
C VAL A 181 -7.64 24.00 -22.92
N ASP A 182 -7.60 25.25 -22.50
CA ASP A 182 -8.75 25.96 -21.92
C ASP A 182 -9.29 26.94 -22.97
N THR A 183 -10.54 26.76 -23.42
CA THR A 183 -11.20 27.69 -24.36
C THR A 183 -11.94 28.77 -23.60
N ALA A 184 -11.68 30.04 -23.91
CA ALA A 184 -12.32 31.19 -23.28
C ALA A 184 -13.40 31.81 -24.19
N GLY A 185 -14.65 31.83 -23.72
CA GLY A 185 -15.76 32.48 -24.44
C GLY A 185 -16.36 31.64 -25.56
N ASN A 186 -16.64 32.26 -26.71
CA ASN A 186 -17.24 31.58 -27.86
C ASN A 186 -16.19 30.71 -28.58
N PRO A 187 -16.39 29.39 -28.71
CA PRO A 187 -15.45 28.48 -29.39
C PRO A 187 -15.13 28.88 -30.83
N GLN A 188 -16.02 29.61 -31.52
CA GLN A 188 -15.79 30.08 -32.88
C GLN A 188 -14.70 31.15 -32.99
N LEU A 189 -14.42 31.88 -31.90
CA LEU A 189 -13.36 32.90 -31.88
C LEU A 189 -11.98 32.30 -31.65
N GLU A 190 -11.89 31.00 -31.36
CA GLU A 190 -10.63 30.27 -31.16
C GLU A 190 -9.72 30.88 -30.08
N ASN A 191 -10.32 31.54 -29.09
CA ASN A 191 -9.63 32.11 -27.95
C ASN A 191 -9.30 30.99 -26.97
N GLU A 192 -8.03 30.59 -26.92
CA GLU A 192 -7.59 29.42 -26.18
C GLU A 192 -6.34 29.72 -25.36
N ARG A 193 -6.25 29.10 -24.20
CA ARG A 193 -5.03 29.08 -23.38
C ARG A 193 -4.52 27.65 -23.34
N TRP A 194 -3.32 27.45 -23.87
CA TRP A 194 -2.65 26.16 -23.89
C TRP A 194 -1.60 26.10 -22.80
N THR A 195 -1.50 24.95 -22.11
CA THR A 195 -0.52 24.72 -21.06
C THR A 195 0.49 23.66 -21.49
N PHE A 196 1.76 23.99 -21.34
CA PHE A 196 2.90 23.10 -21.55
C PHE A 196 3.69 22.96 -20.26
N PHE A 197 4.28 21.78 -20.04
CA PHE A 197 5.20 21.51 -18.93
C PHE A 197 6.57 21.22 -19.52
N GLU A 198 7.58 21.99 -19.11
CA GLU A 198 8.97 21.81 -19.54
C GLU A 198 9.88 21.96 -18.31
N ASN A 199 10.68 20.93 -18.01
CA ASN A 199 11.65 20.92 -16.90
C ASN A 199 11.09 21.26 -15.51
N GLY A 200 9.78 21.09 -15.29
CA GLY A 200 9.11 21.42 -14.04
C GLY A 200 8.45 22.80 -14.03
N ASP A 201 8.79 23.66 -15.00
CA ASP A 201 8.17 24.96 -15.19
C ASP A 201 6.92 24.84 -16.06
N ARG A 202 5.95 25.73 -15.84
CA ARG A 202 4.70 25.74 -16.59
C ARG A 202 4.67 26.93 -17.54
N LYS A 203 4.45 26.65 -18.82
CA LYS A 203 4.31 27.69 -19.84
C LYS A 203 2.87 27.75 -20.33
N TYR A 204 2.31 28.95 -20.34
CA TYR A 204 1.00 29.23 -20.90
C TYR A 204 1.15 29.98 -22.23
N VAL A 205 0.44 29.54 -23.25
CA VAL A 205 0.37 30.19 -24.57
C VAL A 205 -1.07 30.62 -24.82
N TYR A 206 -1.26 31.89 -25.14
CA TYR A 206 -2.56 32.49 -25.36
C TYR A 206 -2.79 32.66 -26.86
N PHE A 207 -3.95 32.21 -27.33
CA PHE A 207 -4.38 32.31 -28.72
C PHE A 207 -5.59 33.23 -28.82
N SER A 208 -5.61 34.01 -29.89
CA SER A 208 -6.74 34.82 -30.33
C SER A 208 -6.93 34.60 -31.83
N GLN A 209 -8.14 34.21 -32.23
CA GLN A 209 -8.47 33.90 -33.64
C GLN A 209 -7.50 32.88 -34.28
N GLY A 210 -7.08 31.87 -33.52
CA GLY A 210 -6.18 30.81 -34.03
C GLY A 210 -4.69 31.18 -34.08
N LYS A 211 -4.32 32.39 -33.64
CA LYS A 211 -2.93 32.89 -33.66
C LYS A 211 -2.43 33.21 -32.27
N VAL A 212 -1.13 33.06 -32.03
CA VAL A 212 -0.50 33.39 -30.74
C VAL A 212 -0.55 34.90 -30.49
N GLU A 213 -1.16 35.29 -29.38
CA GLU A 213 -1.21 36.67 -28.89
C GLU A 213 -0.15 36.93 -27.81
N GLY A 214 0.24 35.90 -27.05
CA GLY A 214 1.26 36.03 -26.02
C GLY A 214 1.55 34.73 -25.28
N TRP A 215 2.53 34.75 -24.38
CA TRP A 215 2.85 33.63 -23.50
C TRP A 215 3.36 34.10 -22.14
N SER A 216 3.16 33.30 -21.10
CA SER A 216 3.71 33.52 -19.76
C SER A 216 4.39 32.26 -19.23
N LEU A 217 5.47 32.46 -18.48
CA LEU A 217 6.19 31.41 -17.76
C LEU A 217 5.84 31.53 -16.27
N GLU A 218 5.43 30.43 -15.65
CA GLU A 218 5.14 30.30 -14.23
C GLU A 218 5.99 29.19 -13.61
#